data_AF-A0A2V9HUH0-F1
#
_entry.id   AF-A0A2V9HUH0-F1
#
_cell.length_a   1.000
_cell.length_b   1.000
_cell.length_c   1.000
_cell.angle_alpha   90.00
_cell.angle_beta   90.00
_cell.angle_gamma   90.00
#
_symmetry.space_group_name_H-M   'P 1'
#
loop_
_entity.id
_entity.type
_entity.pdbx_description
1 polymer ?
#
loop_
_entity_poly.entity_id
_entity_poly.type
_entity_poly.pdbx_seq_one_letter_code
_entity_poly.pdbx_strand_id
1 'polypeptide(L)'
;MTTITGVAGTNVICVDDVILSGKQVTLTGPAGAQFIINVTGKFVLTGGGEGPQIRVEGGVEPKDVLYNIIGAGADIAFSGGGGGAGCCAAIVDGTLLAPLRKINLSPGLVNGQVISGKDISIVSGAGVRCQCPRPQ
;
A
#
# COMPACT_ATOMS: atom_id res chain seq x y z
N MET A 1 8.35 -8.98 -11.70
CA MET A 1 8.52 -8.51 -10.31
C MET A 1 9.61 -7.45 -10.32
N THR A 2 9.36 -6.32 -9.68
CA THR A 2 10.31 -5.19 -9.60
C THR A 2 10.72 -5.00 -8.15
N THR A 3 12.02 -4.92 -7.88
CA THR A 3 12.53 -4.73 -6.51
C THR A 3 13.14 -3.35 -6.38
N ILE A 4 12.81 -2.66 -5.29
CA ILE A 4 13.41 -1.40 -4.87
C ILE A 4 14.18 -1.68 -3.58
N THR A 5 15.50 -1.54 -3.65
CA THR A 5 16.39 -1.77 -2.51
C THR A 5 16.77 -0.43 -1.88
N GLY A 6 16.35 -0.21 -0.64
CA GLY A 6 16.71 0.93 0.18
C GLY A 6 17.96 0.68 1.02
N VAL A 7 18.45 1.75 1.64
CA VAL A 7 19.53 1.70 2.63
C VAL A 7 18.98 1.88 4.05
N ALA A 8 19.81 1.65 5.07
CA ALA A 8 19.43 1.93 6.45
C ALA A 8 19.06 3.41 6.63
N GLY A 9 18.06 3.70 7.45
CA GLY A 9 17.48 5.03 7.59
C GLY A 9 16.37 5.31 6.57
N THR A 10 16.03 6.58 6.40
CA THR A 10 14.87 6.99 5.59
C THR A 10 15.22 7.10 4.11
N ASN A 11 14.50 6.33 3.28
CA ASN A 11 14.53 6.39 1.83
C ASN A 11 13.27 7.13 1.35
N VAL A 12 13.46 8.27 0.67
CA VAL A 12 12.34 9.06 0.15
C VAL A 12 12.26 8.91 -1.36
N ILE A 13 11.11 8.48 -1.86
CA ILE A 13 10.85 8.25 -3.29
C ILE A 13 9.69 9.16 -3.69
N CYS A 14 9.92 10.04 -4.65
CA CYS A 14 8.89 10.90 -5.21
C CYS A 14 8.44 10.34 -6.56
N VAL A 15 7.14 10.14 -6.73
CA VAL A 15 6.53 9.66 -7.96
C VAL A 15 5.27 10.46 -8.28
N ASP A 16 4.95 10.54 -9.56
CA ASP A 16 3.65 11.06 -9.99
C ASP A 16 2.59 10.00 -9.70
N ASP A 17 2.59 8.91 -10.47
CA ASP A 17 1.58 7.86 -10.35
C ASP A 17 2.17 6.56 -9.78
N VAL A 18 1.40 5.90 -8.91
CA VAL A 18 1.58 4.49 -8.54
C VAL A 18 0.43 3.70 -9.16
N ILE A 19 0.71 3.07 -10.30
CA ILE A 19 -0.27 2.25 -11.01
C ILE A 19 0.30 0.85 -11.20
N LEU A 20 -0.29 -0.13 -10.53
CA LEU A 20 0.03 -1.54 -10.71
C LEU A 20 -1.15 -2.24 -11.36
N SER A 21 -0.91 -2.84 -12.53
CA SER A 21 -1.90 -3.62 -13.29
C SER A 21 -1.42 -5.06 -13.40
N GLY A 22 -1.71 -5.89 -12.40
CA GLY A 22 -1.22 -7.27 -12.29
C GLY A 22 0.30 -7.38 -12.07
N LYS A 23 0.95 -6.28 -11.66
CA LYS A 23 2.39 -6.20 -11.42
C LYS A 23 2.70 -6.17 -9.93
N GLN A 24 3.86 -6.71 -9.58
CA GLN A 24 4.34 -6.77 -8.20
C GLN A 24 5.61 -5.94 -8.02
N VAL A 25 5.64 -5.20 -6.91
CA VAL A 25 6.78 -4.43 -6.43
C VAL A 25 7.17 -4.93 -5.05
N THR A 26 8.46 -5.12 -4.82
CA THR A 26 9.01 -5.45 -3.51
C THR A 26 9.89 -4.31 -3.03
N LEU A 27 9.66 -3.85 -1.80
CA LEU A 27 10.53 -2.93 -1.08
C LEU A 27 11.41 -3.74 -0.13
N THR A 28 12.73 -3.60 -0.25
CA THR A 28 13.65 -4.36 0.59
C THR A 28 14.82 -3.49 1.05
N GLY A 29 15.49 -3.90 2.11
CA GLY A 29 16.60 -3.18 2.71
C GLY A 29 17.10 -3.88 3.97
N PRO A 30 18.20 -3.37 4.55
CA PRO A 30 18.66 -3.82 5.86
C PRO A 30 17.67 -3.43 6.97
N ALA A 31 17.83 -4.00 8.16
CA ALA A 31 17.05 -3.59 9.33
C ALA A 31 17.23 -2.09 9.61
N GLY A 32 16.12 -1.41 9.91
CA GLY A 32 16.10 0.06 10.12
C GLY A 32 16.00 0.86 8.82
N ALA A 33 15.85 0.23 7.66
CA ALA A 33 15.46 0.90 6.43
C ALA A 33 13.96 1.28 6.48
N GLN A 34 13.66 2.53 6.16
CA GLN A 34 12.30 3.07 6.09
C GLN A 34 12.03 3.64 4.70
N PHE A 35 10.78 3.61 4.26
CA PHE A 35 10.37 4.13 2.96
C PHE A 35 9.26 5.18 3.12
N ILE A 36 9.47 6.35 2.53
CA ILE A 36 8.44 7.37 2.33
C ILE A 36 8.25 7.52 0.83
N ILE A 37 7.09 7.11 0.34
CA ILE A 37 6.72 7.19 -1.07
C ILE A 37 5.74 8.35 -1.21
N ASN A 38 6.24 9.48 -1.66
CA ASN A 38 5.44 10.67 -1.93
C ASN A 38 4.78 10.53 -3.31
N VAL A 39 3.46 10.52 -3.34
CA VAL A 39 2.64 10.33 -4.54
C VAL A 39 1.82 11.59 -4.78
N THR A 40 2.02 12.27 -5.90
CA THR A 40 1.26 13.49 -6.26
C THR A 40 0.08 13.17 -7.17
N GLY A 41 0.19 12.13 -7.98
CA GLY A 41 -0.81 11.64 -8.92
C GLY A 41 -1.63 10.49 -8.34
N LYS A 42 -1.94 9.48 -9.16
CA LYS A 42 -2.85 8.37 -8.87
C LYS A 42 -2.19 7.32 -7.98
N PHE A 43 -3.02 6.64 -7.18
CA PHE A 43 -2.63 5.42 -6.47
C PHE A 43 -3.66 4.33 -6.75
N VAL A 44 -3.32 3.42 -7.66
CA VAL A 44 -4.27 2.44 -8.20
C VAL A 44 -3.62 1.06 -8.33
N LEU A 45 -4.20 0.08 -7.66
CA LEU A 45 -3.81 -1.33 -7.78
C LEU A 45 -4.95 -2.10 -8.43
N THR A 46 -4.73 -2.56 -9.66
CA THR A 46 -5.71 -3.24 -10.50
C THR A 46 -5.19 -4.58 -11.02
N GLY A 47 -6.09 -5.52 -11.34
CA GLY A 47 -5.73 -6.77 -12.03
C GLY A 47 -5.98 -8.04 -11.21
N GLY A 48 -5.95 -9.21 -11.85
CA GLY A 48 -6.20 -10.52 -11.24
C GLY A 48 -4.98 -11.45 -11.25
N GLY A 49 -5.19 -12.73 -10.93
CA GLY A 49 -4.11 -13.74 -10.83
C GLY A 49 -3.26 -13.55 -9.58
N GLU A 50 -1.93 -13.57 -9.72
CA GLU A 50 -0.97 -13.24 -8.66
C GLU A 50 -1.10 -11.80 -8.13
N GLY A 51 -1.86 -10.96 -8.84
CA GLY A 51 -2.39 -9.70 -8.34
C GLY A 51 -1.41 -8.52 -8.31
N PRO A 52 -1.93 -7.28 -8.26
CA PRO A 52 -1.11 -6.11 -8.03
C PRO A 52 -0.65 -6.07 -6.57
N GLN A 53 0.65 -6.19 -6.32
CA GLN A 53 1.16 -6.21 -4.93
C GLN A 53 2.29 -5.21 -4.72
N ILE A 54 2.29 -4.54 -3.58
CA ILE A 54 3.47 -3.88 -3.02
C ILE A 54 3.78 -4.56 -1.69
N ARG A 55 4.89 -5.30 -1.63
CA ARG A 55 5.27 -6.12 -0.48
C ARG A 55 6.60 -5.67 0.09
N VAL A 56 6.80 -5.91 1.38
CA VAL A 56 8.11 -5.68 2.03
C VAL A 56 8.84 -7.00 2.24
N GLU A 57 10.17 -6.98 2.11
CA GLU A 57 11.06 -8.12 2.35
C GLU A 57 12.39 -7.69 3.00
N GLY A 58 13.15 -8.66 3.51
CA GLY A 58 14.44 -8.42 4.16
C GLY A 58 14.27 -7.89 5.59
N GLY A 59 14.90 -6.76 5.91
CA GLY A 59 14.80 -6.11 7.22
C GLY A 59 13.73 -5.02 7.32
N VAL A 60 12.86 -4.90 6.30
CA VAL A 60 11.80 -3.89 6.23
C VAL A 60 10.49 -4.53 6.65
N GLU A 61 9.79 -3.92 7.60
CA GLU A 61 8.46 -4.36 8.05
C GLU A 61 7.38 -3.42 7.50
N PRO A 62 6.10 -3.83 7.44
CA PRO A 62 5.06 -2.96 6.90
C PRO A 62 4.92 -1.63 7.66
N LYS A 63 5.27 -1.59 8.95
CA LYS A 63 5.28 -0.35 9.75
C LYS A 63 6.33 0.68 9.29
N ASP A 64 7.33 0.25 8.51
CA ASP A 64 8.44 1.08 8.05
C ASP A 64 8.14 1.78 6.71
N VAL A 65 6.95 1.58 6.15
CA VAL A 65 6.55 2.11 4.85
C VAL A 65 5.37 3.07 4.98
N LEU A 66 5.55 4.29 4.48
CA LEU A 66 4.52 5.31 4.35
C LEU A 66 4.31 5.66 2.88
N TYR A 67 3.10 5.45 2.37
CA TYR A 67 2.63 6.06 1.13
C TYR A 67 1.95 7.37 1.49
N ASN A 68 2.60 8.48 1.16
CA ASN A 68 2.10 9.82 1.40
C ASN A 68 1.44 10.34 0.12
N ILE A 69 0.12 10.25 0.03
CA ILE A 69 -0.67 10.70 -1.12
C ILE A 69 -1.03 12.17 -0.93
N ILE A 70 -0.35 13.01 -1.70
CA ILE A 70 -0.36 14.46 -1.56
C ILE A 70 -1.44 15.07 -2.45
N GLY A 71 -2.14 16.07 -1.92
CA GLY A 71 -3.10 16.86 -2.68
C GLY A 71 -4.42 16.15 -2.98
N ALA A 72 -5.34 16.90 -3.56
CA ALA A 72 -6.57 16.35 -4.13
C ALA A 72 -6.28 15.64 -5.46
N GLY A 73 -7.21 14.82 -5.93
CA GLY A 73 -7.05 14.09 -7.19
C GLY A 73 -8.01 12.92 -7.27
N ALA A 74 -7.69 11.97 -8.16
CA ALA A 74 -8.42 10.71 -8.25
C ALA A 74 -8.36 9.94 -6.94
N ASP A 75 -9.47 9.27 -6.62
CA ASP A 75 -9.57 8.40 -5.45
C ASP A 75 -8.54 7.28 -5.51
N ILE A 76 -8.09 6.85 -4.33
CA ILE A 76 -7.24 5.68 -4.19
C ILE A 76 -8.12 4.44 -4.43
N ALA A 77 -7.70 3.58 -5.36
CA ALA A 77 -8.54 2.46 -5.80
C ALA A 77 -7.76 1.15 -5.83
N PHE A 78 -8.31 0.14 -5.16
CA PHE A 78 -7.83 -1.23 -5.18
C PHE A 78 -8.92 -2.10 -5.82
N SER A 79 -8.56 -2.80 -6.89
CA SER A 79 -9.42 -3.75 -7.56
C SER A 79 -8.61 -4.95 -8.04
N GLY A 80 -8.57 -6.01 -7.24
CA GLY A 80 -7.95 -7.27 -7.64
C GLY A 80 -8.62 -8.46 -6.97
N GLY A 81 -9.05 -9.43 -7.78
CA GLY A 81 -10.04 -10.45 -7.44
C GLY A 81 -9.72 -11.40 -6.29
N GLY A 82 -10.77 -12.09 -5.83
CA GLY A 82 -10.78 -13.08 -4.75
C GLY A 82 -11.28 -12.51 -3.43
N GLY A 83 -12.59 -12.31 -3.26
CA GLY A 83 -13.17 -12.04 -1.93
C GLY A 83 -13.30 -13.35 -1.13
N GLY A 84 -13.11 -13.30 0.20
CA GLY A 84 -13.29 -14.46 1.09
C GLY A 84 -12.00 -14.88 1.83
N ALA A 85 -11.96 -16.12 2.34
CA ALA A 85 -10.85 -16.62 3.17
C ALA A 85 -9.47 -16.65 2.47
N GLY A 86 -9.45 -16.55 1.13
CA GLY A 86 -8.24 -16.41 0.29
C GLY A 86 -8.03 -15.01 -0.31
N CYS A 87 -8.68 -13.98 0.24
CA CYS A 87 -8.46 -12.59 -0.21
C CYS A 87 -7.01 -12.17 0.04
N CYS A 88 -6.37 -11.33 -0.78
CA CYS A 88 -6.83 -10.52 -1.89
C CYS A 88 -5.70 -10.49 -2.93
N ALA A 89 -5.99 -10.37 -4.23
CA ALA A 89 -4.91 -10.22 -5.20
C ALA A 89 -4.23 -8.83 -5.10
N ALA A 90 -5.00 -7.79 -4.75
CA ALA A 90 -4.48 -6.45 -4.52
C ALA A 90 -3.99 -6.30 -3.08
N ILE A 91 -2.67 -6.20 -2.88
CA ILE A 91 -2.04 -6.14 -1.55
C ILE A 91 -1.08 -4.96 -1.45
N VAL A 92 -1.13 -4.22 -0.35
CA VAL A 92 -0.11 -3.24 0.03
C VAL A 92 0.35 -3.46 1.46
N ASP A 93 1.66 -3.61 1.64
CA ASP A 93 2.32 -3.52 2.93
C ASP A 93 2.74 -2.06 3.17
N GLY A 94 2.24 -1.45 4.26
CA GLY A 94 2.50 -0.06 4.61
C GLY A 94 1.27 0.75 5.03
N THR A 95 1.51 2.01 5.38
CA THR A 95 0.46 2.97 5.73
C THR A 95 0.09 3.84 4.55
N LEU A 96 -1.19 3.85 4.19
CA LEU A 96 -1.76 4.78 3.20
C LEU A 96 -2.22 6.06 3.90
N LEU A 97 -1.55 7.18 3.66
CA LEU A 97 -1.92 8.50 4.16
C LEU A 97 -2.47 9.35 3.01
N ALA A 98 -3.78 9.60 2.99
CA ALA A 98 -4.44 10.37 1.94
C ALA A 98 -5.45 11.39 2.51
N PRO A 99 -4.99 12.48 3.15
CA PRO A 99 -5.87 13.41 3.85
C PRO A 99 -6.94 14.07 2.97
N LEU A 100 -6.68 14.19 1.66
CA LEU A 100 -7.55 14.92 0.72
C LEU A 100 -8.25 14.02 -0.31
N ARG A 101 -8.20 12.69 -0.15
CA ARG A 101 -8.75 11.73 -1.15
C ARG A 101 -9.50 10.59 -0.50
N LYS A 102 -10.51 10.06 -1.19
CA LYS A 102 -11.21 8.86 -0.73
C LYS A 102 -10.34 7.63 -0.96
N ILE A 103 -10.59 6.59 -0.17
CA ILE A 103 -9.91 5.30 -0.29
C ILE A 103 -10.95 4.21 -0.51
N ASN A 104 -10.89 3.57 -1.67
CA ASN A 104 -11.83 2.52 -2.09
C ASN A 104 -11.09 1.17 -2.21
N LEU A 105 -11.40 0.23 -1.32
CA LEU A 105 -10.85 -1.12 -1.31
C LEU A 105 -11.92 -2.14 -1.76
N SER A 106 -11.78 -2.72 -2.97
CA SER A 106 -12.80 -3.63 -3.54
C SER A 106 -12.28 -4.62 -4.61
N PRO A 107 -11.90 -5.85 -4.25
CA PRO A 107 -11.26 -6.23 -2.99
C PRO A 107 -9.82 -5.68 -2.92
N GLY A 108 -9.34 -5.40 -1.71
CA GLY A 108 -7.95 -5.02 -1.47
C GLY A 108 -7.54 -5.27 -0.02
N LEU A 109 -6.28 -5.68 0.19
CA LEU A 109 -5.69 -5.91 1.50
C LEU A 109 -4.61 -4.86 1.77
N VAL A 110 -4.71 -4.20 2.92
CA VAL A 110 -3.64 -3.34 3.44
C VAL A 110 -3.09 -3.97 4.71
N ASN A 111 -1.83 -4.40 4.71
CA ASN A 111 -1.10 -4.81 5.91
C ASN A 111 -0.40 -3.57 6.48
N GLY A 112 -1.06 -2.87 7.39
CA GLY A 112 -0.64 -1.56 7.86
C GLY A 112 -1.86 -0.74 8.25
N GLN A 113 -1.84 0.55 7.93
CA GLN A 113 -2.89 1.50 8.31
C GLN A 113 -3.46 2.23 7.09
N VAL A 114 -4.70 2.68 7.21
CA VAL A 114 -5.37 3.50 6.20
C VAL A 114 -5.87 4.76 6.87
N ILE A 115 -5.41 5.92 6.41
CA ILE A 115 -5.73 7.23 6.97
C ILE A 115 -6.24 8.10 5.83
N SER A 116 -7.49 8.54 5.92
CA SER A 116 -8.10 9.48 4.98
C SER A 116 -8.85 10.57 5.73
N GLY A 117 -8.85 11.79 5.18
CA GLY A 117 -9.73 12.88 5.62
C GLY A 117 -11.08 12.89 4.88
N LYS A 118 -11.34 11.90 4.03
CA LYS A 118 -12.59 11.69 3.29
C LYS A 118 -13.10 10.26 3.50
N ASP A 119 -14.06 9.81 2.70
CA ASP A 119 -14.66 8.48 2.80
C ASP A 119 -13.63 7.37 2.63
N ILE A 120 -13.76 6.33 3.47
CA ILE A 120 -13.05 5.06 3.35
C ILE A 120 -14.10 3.97 3.09
N SER A 121 -14.02 3.31 1.94
CA SER A 121 -14.89 2.21 1.56
C SER A 121 -14.11 0.90 1.57
N ILE A 122 -14.59 -0.08 2.34
CA ILE A 122 -14.02 -1.43 2.48
C ILE A 122 -15.11 -2.44 2.17
N VAL A 123 -15.04 -3.07 0.99
CA VAL A 123 -16.10 -3.94 0.48
C VAL A 123 -15.53 -5.18 -0.21
N SER A 124 -16.37 -6.12 -0.63
CA SER A 124 -15.97 -7.28 -1.45
C SER A 124 -14.92 -8.19 -0.79
N GLY A 125 -14.89 -8.23 0.56
CA GLY A 125 -13.91 -9.01 1.33
C GLY A 125 -12.56 -8.30 1.52
N ALA A 126 -12.45 -7.02 1.16
CA ALA A 126 -11.30 -6.19 1.49
C ALA A 126 -11.03 -6.14 2.99
N GLY A 127 -9.79 -5.83 3.37
CA GLY A 127 -9.38 -5.78 4.76
C GLY A 127 -8.20 -4.86 5.03
N VAL A 128 -8.15 -4.36 6.26
CA VAL A 128 -7.00 -3.62 6.80
C VAL A 128 -6.51 -4.38 8.03
N ARG A 129 -5.25 -4.80 8.01
CA ARG A 129 -4.60 -5.54 9.09
C ARG A 129 -3.58 -4.63 9.76
N CYS A 130 -4.06 -3.91 10.77
CA CYS A 130 -3.21 -3.10 11.61
C CYS A 130 -2.43 -3.99 12.58
N GLN A 131 -1.09 -3.96 12.52
CA GLN A 131 -0.27 -4.46 13.61
C GLN A 131 -0.20 -3.35 14.67
N CYS A 132 -1.15 -3.36 15.60
CA CYS A 132 -1.10 -2.46 16.75
C CYS A 132 0.06 -2.90 17.65
N PRO A 133 1.00 -2.01 18.02
CA PRO A 133 1.96 -2.32 19.08
C PRO A 133 1.19 -2.73 20.32
N ARG A 134 1.38 -3.95 20.81
CA ARG A 134 0.89 -4.31 22.14
C ARG A 134 1.70 -3.49 23.16
N PRO A 135 1.06 -2.90 24.18
CA PRO A 135 1.80 -2.39 25.33
C PRO A 135 2.70 -3.51 25.84
N GLN A 136 4.00 -3.23 25.96
CA GLN A 136 4.94 -4.10 26.67
C GLN A 136 4.77 -3.95 28.17
#